data_AF-A0AAN0LZZ2-F1
#
_entry.id   AF-A0AAN0LZZ2-F1
#
_cell.length_a   1.000
_cell.length_b   1.000
_cell.length_c   1.000
_cell.angle_alpha   90.00
_cell.angle_beta   90.00
_cell.angle_gamma   90.00
#
_symmetry.space_group_name_H-M   'P 1'
#
loop_
_entity.id
_entity.type
_entity.pdbx_description
1 polymer ?
#
loop_
_entity_poly.entity_id
_entity_poly.type
_entity_poly.pdbx_seq_one_letter_code
_entity_poly.pdbx_strand_id
1 'polypeptide(L)'
;MIKVFVSDLDGTLFDEDHQLPSKTRSLITMLRQNGYRFGIATGRPRMSAETVIEDLESLVDFAVFENGLEAYDFTKGTQIFQYPLDRV
;
A
#
# COMPACT_ATOMS: atom_id res chain seq x y z
N MET A 1 -7.32 -8.13 19.57
CA MET A 1 -6.89 -9.09 18.54
C MET A 1 -6.61 -8.30 17.27
N ILE A 2 -5.43 -8.44 16.67
CA ILE A 2 -5.02 -7.70 15.46
C ILE A 2 -5.61 -8.41 14.24
N LYS A 3 -6.08 -7.65 13.24
CA LYS A 3 -6.67 -8.18 11.99
C LYS A 3 -6.05 -7.58 10.73
N VAL A 4 -5.48 -6.39 10.85
CA VAL A 4 -5.01 -5.58 9.73
C VAL A 4 -3.70 -4.92 10.15
N PHE A 5 -2.74 -4.89 9.24
CA PHE A 5 -1.52 -4.10 9.33
C PHE A 5 -1.52 -3.08 8.19
N VAL A 6 -1.16 -1.83 8.51
CA VAL A 6 -1.03 -0.76 7.52
C VAL A 6 0.31 -0.07 7.76
N SER A 7 1.08 0.12 6.70
CA SER A 7 2.38 0.80 6.75
C SER A 7 2.40 2.01 5.83
N ASP A 8 3.10 3.06 6.25
CA ASP A 8 3.61 4.05 5.30
C ASP A 8 4.72 3.43 4.42
N LEU A 9 5.04 4.07 3.29
CA LEU A 9 6.09 3.64 2.37
C LEU A 9 7.44 4.27 2.73
N ASP A 10 7.64 5.54 2.38
CA ASP A 10 8.94 6.21 2.44
C ASP A 10 9.37 6.44 3.89
N GLY A 11 10.56 5.96 4.25
CA GLY A 11 11.08 6.05 5.63
C GLY A 11 10.40 5.12 6.64
N THR A 12 9.52 4.22 6.19
CA THR A 12 8.89 3.20 7.05
C THR A 12 9.04 1.80 6.45
N LEU A 13 8.42 1.54 5.30
CA LEU A 13 8.51 0.25 4.63
C LEU A 13 9.74 0.13 3.74
N PHE A 14 10.12 1.26 3.13
CA PHE A 14 11.37 1.39 2.42
C PHE A 14 12.52 1.71 3.36
N ASP A 15 13.70 1.19 3.00
CA ASP A 15 14.96 1.58 3.62
C ASP A 15 15.45 2.95 3.11
N GLU A 16 16.63 3.36 3.57
CA GLU A 16 17.25 4.64 3.21
C GLU A 16 17.58 4.74 1.71
N ASP A 17 17.72 3.61 1.02
CA ASP A 17 17.96 3.52 -0.42
C ASP A 17 16.65 3.47 -1.24
N HIS A 18 15.52 3.74 -0.59
CA HIS A 18 14.16 3.67 -1.16
C HIS A 18 13.82 2.29 -1.74
N GLN A 19 14.41 1.23 -1.19
CA GLN A 19 14.14 -0.15 -1.59
C GLN A 19 13.21 -0.82 -0.59
N LEU A 20 12.42 -1.79 -1.05
CA LEU A 20 11.69 -2.70 -0.17
C LEU A 20 12.61 -3.86 0.23
N PRO A 21 13.04 -3.98 1.51
CA PRO A 21 13.94 -5.05 1.90
C PRO A 21 13.29 -6.43 1.71
N SER A 22 14.06 -7.40 1.21
CA SER A 22 13.58 -8.76 0.95
C SER A 22 12.98 -9.45 2.19
N LYS A 23 13.56 -9.16 3.37
CA LYS A 23 13.04 -9.62 4.66
C LYS A 23 11.67 -9.03 4.97
N THR A 24 11.47 -7.74 4.71
CA THR A 24 10.18 -7.04 4.92
C THR A 24 9.12 -7.61 3.98
N ARG A 25 9.45 -7.80 2.70
CA ARG A 25 8.56 -8.46 1.73
C ARG A 25 8.14 -9.86 2.19
N SER A 26 9.10 -10.67 2.63
CA SER A 26 8.81 -12.02 3.14
C SER A 26 7.89 -12.00 4.36
N LEU A 27 8.06 -11.00 5.24
CA LEU A 27 7.19 -10.81 6.40
C LEU A 27 5.76 -10.45 6.00
N ILE A 28 5.58 -9.54 5.04
CA ILE A 28 4.25 -9.18 4.51
C ILE A 28 3.54 -10.41 3.96
N THR A 29 4.23 -11.21 3.13
CA THR A 29 3.69 -12.45 2.58
C THR A 29 3.26 -13.41 3.68
N MET A 30 4.10 -13.61 4.70
CA MET A 30 3.79 -14.48 5.83
C MET A 30 2.58 -13.98 6.64
N LEU A 31 2.46 -12.67 6.88
CA LEU A 31 1.29 -12.10 7.56
C LEU A 31 0.01 -12.39 6.78
N ARG A 32 0.02 -12.18 5.47
CA ARG A 32 -1.15 -12.43 4.61
C ARG A 32 -1.52 -13.91 4.55
N GLN A 33 -0.54 -14.80 4.47
CA GLN A 33 -0.77 -16.25 4.53
C GLN A 33 -1.37 -16.71 5.86
N ASN A 34 -1.11 -16.00 6.96
CA ASN A 34 -1.71 -16.26 8.27
C ASN A 34 -3.10 -15.61 8.45
N GLY A 35 -3.70 -15.10 7.38
CA GLY A 35 -5.07 -14.57 7.38
C GLY A 35 -5.18 -13.12 7.85
N TYR A 36 -4.06 -12.41 8.06
CA TYR A 36 -4.08 -10.97 8.31
C TYR A 36 -4.22 -10.21 6.99
N ARG A 37 -4.89 -9.06 7.03
CA ARG A 37 -4.85 -8.12 5.90
C ARG A 37 -3.61 -7.24 6.01
N PHE A 38 -2.99 -6.94 4.89
CA PHE A 38 -1.89 -5.98 4.81
C PHE A 38 -2.21 -4.90 3.78
N GLY A 39 -2.05 -3.63 4.15
CA GLY A 39 -2.22 -2.51 3.24
C GLY A 39 -1.14 -1.45 3.42
N ILE A 40 -1.12 -0.47 2.53
CA ILE A 40 -0.24 0.71 2.63
C ILE A 40 -1.05 2.00 2.74
N ALA A 41 -0.49 3.02 3.38
CA ALA A 41 -1.03 4.37 3.41
C ALA A 41 0.10 5.35 3.09
N THR A 42 0.06 5.99 1.92
CA THR A 42 1.18 6.80 1.41
C THR A 42 0.70 8.13 0.87
N GLY A 43 1.59 9.12 0.90
CA GLY A 43 1.41 10.39 0.19
C GLY A 43 1.57 10.26 -1.34
N ARG A 44 2.13 9.14 -1.83
CA ARG A 44 2.31 8.92 -3.27
C ARG A 44 0.96 8.75 -3.99
N PRO A 45 0.82 9.27 -5.23
CA PRO A 45 -0.24 8.85 -6.14
C PRO A 45 -0.14 7.37 -6.47
N ARG A 46 -1.27 6.71 -6.76
CA ARG A 46 -1.31 5.27 -7.10
C ARG A 46 -0.30 4.89 -8.19
N MET A 47 -0.29 5.62 -9.29
CA MET A 47 0.64 5.40 -10.40
C MET A 47 2.12 5.47 -9.97
N SER A 48 2.45 6.38 -9.06
CA SER A 48 3.82 6.49 -8.53
C SER A 48 4.18 5.30 -7.65
N ALA A 49 3.25 4.87 -6.78
CA ALA A 49 3.43 3.71 -5.91
C ALA A 49 3.62 2.41 -6.72
N GLU A 50 2.82 2.21 -7.77
CA GLU A 50 2.94 1.06 -8.69
C GLU A 50 4.24 1.09 -9.51
N THR A 51 4.79 2.27 -9.78
CA THR A 51 6.09 2.40 -10.46
C THR A 51 7.25 1.99 -9.55
N VAL A 52 7.19 2.31 -8.25
CA VAL A 52 8.28 1.99 -7.31
C VAL A 52 8.15 0.58 -6.72
N ILE A 53 6.96 0.00 -6.75
CA ILE A 53 6.69 -1.40 -6.38
C ILE A 53 5.92 -2.02 -7.55
N GLU A 54 6.66 -2.55 -8.53
CA GLU A 54 6.08 -3.08 -9.77
C GLU A 54 4.98 -4.14 -9.55
N ASP A 55 5.07 -4.89 -8.47
CA ASP A 55 4.14 -5.97 -8.11
C ASP A 55 3.25 -5.61 -6.90
N LEU A 56 2.98 -4.31 -6.69
CA LEU A 56 2.21 -3.79 -5.57
C LEU A 56 0.88 -4.53 -5.35
N GLU A 57 0.13 -4.79 -6.43
CA GLU A 57 -1.16 -5.50 -6.39
C GLU A 57 -1.04 -6.89 -5.77
N SER A 58 0.11 -7.56 -5.97
CA SER A 58 0.39 -8.88 -5.42
C SER A 58 0.92 -8.81 -3.98
N LEU A 59 1.49 -7.68 -3.57
CA LEU A 59 2.09 -7.47 -2.26
C LEU A 59 1.06 -7.12 -1.19
N VAL A 60 0.07 -6.29 -1.51
CA VAL A 60 -0.90 -5.72 -0.55
C VAL A 60 -2.35 -6.08 -0.89
N ASP A 61 -3.25 -6.01 0.08
CA ASP A 61 -4.69 -6.22 -0.12
C ASP A 61 -5.43 -4.93 -0.50
N PHE A 62 -4.96 -3.80 0.02
CA PHE A 62 -5.54 -2.47 -0.23
C PHE A 62 -4.48 -1.38 -0.06
N ALA A 63 -4.77 -0.19 -0.56
CA ALA A 63 -3.93 0.98 -0.33
C ALA A 63 -4.76 2.25 -0.16
N VAL A 64 -4.19 3.18 0.59
CA VAL A 64 -4.61 4.57 0.70
C VAL A 64 -3.51 5.43 0.09
N PHE A 65 -3.86 6.22 -0.92
CA PHE A 65 -2.93 7.05 -1.68
C PHE A 65 -3.18 8.53 -1.42
N GLU A 66 -2.23 9.36 -1.86
CA GLU A 66 -2.35 10.82 -1.85
C GLU A 66 -2.76 11.39 -0.49
N ASN A 67 -2.20 10.87 0.61
CA ASN A 67 -2.53 11.29 1.98
C ASN A 67 -4.00 11.10 2.37
N GLY A 68 -4.68 10.11 1.79
CA GLY A 68 -6.07 9.80 2.12
C GLY A 68 -7.09 10.27 1.10
N LEU A 69 -6.67 10.86 -0.03
CA LEU A 69 -7.61 11.30 -1.07
C LEU A 69 -8.16 10.12 -1.87
N GLU A 70 -7.41 9.06 -2.06
CA GLU A 70 -7.82 7.86 -2.80
C GLU A 70 -7.65 6.61 -1.93
N ALA A 71 -8.62 5.68 -2.02
CA ALA A 71 -8.47 4.34 -1.48
C ALA A 71 -8.85 3.28 -2.53
N TYR A 72 -8.05 2.22 -2.60
CA TYR A 72 -8.19 1.16 -3.59
C TYR A 72 -8.15 -0.23 -2.94
N ASP A 73 -9.06 -1.12 -3.33
CA ASP A 73 -9.12 -2.52 -2.92
C ASP A 73 -8.52 -3.39 -4.02
N PHE A 74 -7.27 -3.84 -3.84
CA PHE A 74 -6.58 -4.70 -4.80
C PHE A 74 -7.16 -6.11 -4.84
N THR A 75 -7.84 -6.56 -3.78
CA THR A 75 -8.50 -7.87 -3.79
C THR A 75 -9.75 -7.92 -4.64
N LYS A 76 -10.32 -6.74 -4.96
CA LYS A 76 -11.46 -6.61 -5.87
C LYS A 76 -11.11 -5.93 -7.19
N GLY A 77 -9.94 -5.30 -7.28
CA GLY A 77 -9.58 -4.46 -8.43
C GLY A 77 -10.48 -3.24 -8.57
N THR A 78 -10.86 -2.62 -7.45
CA THR A 78 -11.82 -1.51 -7.45
C THR A 78 -11.35 -0.34 -6.60
N GLN A 79 -11.49 0.87 -7.13
CA GLN A 79 -11.40 2.10 -6.35
C GLN A 79 -12.59 2.19 -5.39
N ILE A 80 -12.31 2.40 -4.10
CA ILE A 80 -13.33 2.53 -3.05
C ILE A 80 -13.88 3.96 -3.05
N PHE A 81 -13.00 4.96 -3.04
CA PHE A 81 -13.35 6.37 -3.13
C PHE A 81 -12.19 7.18 -3.71
N GLN A 82 -12.50 8.40 -4.17
CA GLN A 82 -11.52 9.44 -4.48
C GLN A 82 -12.13 10.81 -4.18
N TYR A 83 -11.37 11.69 -3.53
CA TYR A 83 -11.76 13.06 -3.18
C TYR A 83 -10.85 14.08 -3.88
N PRO A 84 -11.02 14.35 -5.18
CA PRO A 84 -10.23 15.36 -5.87
C PRO A 84 -10.55 16.76 -5.35
N LEU A 85 -9.60 17.68 -5.48
CA LEU A 85 -9.88 19.11 -5.28
C LEU A 85 -10.80 19.62 -6.39
N ASP A 86 -11.75 20.47 -6.02
CA ASP A 86 -12.57 21.19 -6.99
C ASP A 86 -11.69 22.04 -7.90
N ARG A 87 -12.08 22.12 -9.18
CA ARG A 87 -11.45 23.05 -10.11
C ARG A 87 -11.86 24.46 -9.73
N VAL A 88 -10.88 25.31 -9.42
CA VAL A 88 -11.07 26.75 -9.19
C VAL A 88 -11.22 27.48 -10.53
#